data_AF-A0A965KNP0-F1
#
_entry.id   AF-A0A965KNP0-F1
#
_cell.length_a   1.000
_cell.length_b   1.000
_cell.length_c   1.000
_cell.angle_alpha   90.00
_cell.angle_beta   90.00
_cell.angle_gamma   90.00
#
_symmetry.space_group_name_H-M   'P 1'
#
loop_
_entity.id
_entity.type
_entity.pdbx_description
1 polymer ?
#
loop_
_entity_poly.entity_id
_entity_poly.type
_entity_poly.pdbx_seq_one_letter_code
_entity_poly.pdbx_strand_id
1 'polypeptide(L)'
;MKSILQAEIDDAIGFIESETVEQRKQALEAYLRQPYGNEVEGKSSIVTGEVAEAIDGALPSLVRIFTGSDDIVVFEPQGPKDEASAKQATQYCNWVFSRDNEGVAILHDWFKDALLQKNGIVKAYWEDKEDITKERYFDLSSDELAMLMSDESMEIVEQDTTEFPIFDPTGQPVIDPAGQPVMGATHNVVVQKKKKSGKVTIENVPPEEFLISKKARTIADSPFVAHRQMITRSTLVAMGFNKKQVEGLQMDDALAYTPERVVRFSAGEQPYQVQTDDPSMQEIEVFECYVKTDIEGKGIASLVQAFYASNEILQDAKGKEMVEEVDYVPFHSICPIPIPHKFFG
;
A
#
# COMPACT_ATOMS: atom_id res chain seq x y z
N MET A 1 -15.51 -10.74 -18.09
CA MET A 1 -14.59 -10.01 -17.20
C MET A 1 -13.42 -10.87 -16.77
N LYS A 2 -13.62 -11.95 -15.99
CA LYS A 2 -12.52 -12.84 -15.52
C LYS A 2 -11.54 -13.27 -16.62
N SER A 3 -12.07 -13.77 -17.74
CA SER A 3 -11.25 -14.18 -18.90
C SER A 3 -10.47 -13.04 -19.56
N ILE A 4 -11.02 -11.82 -19.53
CA ILE A 4 -10.35 -10.63 -20.08
C ILE A 4 -9.19 -10.24 -19.17
N LEU A 5 -9.43 -10.18 -17.86
CA LEU A 5 -8.38 -9.88 -16.87
C LEU A 5 -7.24 -10.87 -16.95
N GLN A 6 -7.54 -12.18 -16.98
CA GLN A 6 -6.50 -13.20 -17.09
C GLN A 6 -5.67 -13.03 -18.37
N ALA A 7 -6.33 -12.82 -19.52
CA ALA A 7 -5.63 -12.65 -20.78
C ALA A 7 -4.74 -11.39 -20.81
N GLU A 8 -5.20 -10.28 -20.22
CA GLU A 8 -4.40 -9.06 -20.12
C GLU A 8 -3.23 -9.20 -19.14
N ILE A 9 -3.41 -9.91 -18.01
CA ILE A 9 -2.32 -10.23 -17.06
C ILE A 9 -1.26 -11.08 -17.76
N ASP A 10 -1.68 -12.16 -18.42
CA ASP A 10 -0.78 -13.10 -19.12
C ASP A 10 0.01 -12.42 -20.25
N ASP A 11 -0.60 -11.45 -20.95
CA ASP A 11 0.06 -10.70 -22.03
C ASP A 11 0.81 -9.44 -21.56
N ALA A 12 0.67 -9.01 -20.30
CA ALA A 12 1.30 -7.80 -19.81
C ALA A 12 2.83 -7.89 -19.76
N ILE A 13 3.50 -6.75 -19.95
CA ILE A 13 4.93 -6.64 -19.65
C ILE A 13 5.10 -6.64 -18.13
N GLY A 14 6.03 -7.45 -17.63
CA GLY A 14 6.36 -7.59 -16.20
C GLY A 14 5.77 -8.85 -15.55
N PHE A 15 4.85 -9.56 -16.21
CA PHE A 15 4.25 -10.77 -15.65
C PHE A 15 5.05 -12.04 -15.99
N ILE A 16 5.38 -12.21 -17.27
CA ILE A 16 6.25 -13.30 -17.77
C ILE A 16 7.65 -12.73 -18.02
N GLU A 17 8.69 -13.57 -17.90
CA GLU A 17 10.06 -13.26 -18.32
C GLU A 17 10.04 -12.59 -19.70
N SER A 18 10.47 -11.32 -19.71
CA SER A 18 10.54 -10.50 -20.91
C SER A 18 11.94 -9.95 -21.06
N GLU A 19 12.25 -9.43 -22.25
CA GLU A 19 13.52 -8.74 -22.47
C GLU A 19 13.75 -7.61 -21.45
N THR A 20 12.67 -6.92 -21.05
CA THR A 20 12.71 -5.87 -20.02
C THR A 20 13.13 -6.42 -18.65
N VAL A 21 12.60 -7.57 -18.26
CA VAL A 21 12.91 -8.25 -16.98
C VAL A 21 14.39 -8.63 -16.93
N GLU A 22 14.90 -9.24 -17.99
CA GLU A 22 16.32 -9.63 -18.06
C GLU A 22 17.25 -8.41 -18.07
N GLN A 23 16.91 -7.34 -18.80
CA GLN A 23 17.69 -6.10 -18.81
C GLN A 23 17.73 -5.43 -17.42
N ARG A 24 16.61 -5.44 -16.70
CA ARG A 24 16.49 -4.91 -15.33
C ARG A 24 17.31 -5.72 -14.33
N LYS A 25 17.24 -7.05 -14.42
CA LYS A 25 18.04 -7.98 -13.63
C LYS A 25 19.53 -7.72 -13.83
N GLN A 26 20.01 -7.67 -15.08
CA GLN A 26 21.42 -7.41 -15.39
C GLN A 26 21.88 -6.04 -14.86
N ALA A 27 21.02 -5.01 -14.95
CA ALA A 27 21.32 -3.69 -14.40
C ALA A 27 21.49 -3.73 -12.87
N LEU A 28 20.66 -4.49 -12.15
CA LEU A 28 20.81 -4.70 -10.70
C LEU A 28 22.08 -5.45 -10.36
N GLU A 29 22.37 -6.54 -11.06
CA GLU A 29 23.58 -7.34 -10.84
C GLU A 29 24.84 -6.46 -11.00
N ALA A 30 24.88 -5.65 -12.06
CA ALA A 30 25.97 -4.70 -12.29
C ALA A 30 26.04 -3.61 -11.22
N TYR A 31 24.91 -3.05 -10.78
CA TYR A 31 24.86 -2.04 -9.71
C TYR A 31 25.36 -2.60 -8.37
N LEU A 32 24.93 -3.81 -8.01
CA LEU A 32 25.33 -4.51 -6.78
C LEU A 32 26.72 -5.15 -6.87
N ARG A 33 27.38 -5.03 -8.04
CA ARG A 33 28.70 -5.61 -8.32
C ARG A 33 28.73 -7.13 -8.13
N GLN A 34 27.66 -7.80 -8.52
CA GLN A 34 27.62 -9.26 -8.56
C GLN A 34 28.59 -9.80 -9.61
N PRO A 35 29.09 -11.04 -9.44
CA PRO A 35 29.92 -11.69 -10.45
C PRO A 35 29.22 -11.74 -11.83
N TYR A 36 29.99 -11.61 -12.91
CA TYR A 36 29.48 -11.67 -14.29
C TYR A 36 29.06 -13.08 -14.72
N GLY A 37 29.37 -14.11 -13.91
CA GLY A 37 29.02 -15.51 -14.18
C GLY A 37 29.91 -16.18 -15.22
N ASN A 38 30.94 -15.49 -15.71
CA ASN A 38 31.92 -15.99 -16.69
C ASN A 38 33.35 -16.07 -16.11
N GLU A 39 33.48 -15.93 -14.78
CA GLU A 39 34.75 -16.01 -14.09
C GLU A 39 35.39 -17.39 -14.28
N VAL A 40 36.70 -17.40 -14.55
CA VAL A 40 37.48 -18.63 -14.68
C VAL A 40 38.47 -18.70 -13.53
N GLU A 41 38.56 -19.86 -12.90
CA GLU A 41 39.52 -20.11 -11.83
C GLU A 41 40.96 -19.74 -12.26
N GLY A 42 41.65 -18.95 -11.45
CA GLY A 42 42.99 -18.44 -11.74
C GLY A 42 43.05 -17.21 -12.66
N LYS A 43 41.91 -16.68 -13.13
CA LYS A 43 41.81 -15.37 -13.79
C LYS A 43 41.26 -14.30 -12.84
N SER A 44 41.36 -13.05 -13.27
CA SER A 44 40.79 -11.91 -12.54
C SER A 44 39.26 -12.02 -12.50
N SER A 45 38.69 -11.83 -11.31
CA SER A 45 37.26 -11.78 -11.02
C SER A 45 36.81 -10.37 -10.58
N ILE A 46 37.52 -9.33 -11.06
CA ILE A 46 37.21 -7.94 -10.67
C ILE A 46 35.91 -7.51 -11.35
N VAL A 47 34.94 -7.09 -10.54
CA VAL A 47 33.71 -6.44 -10.99
C VAL A 47 33.86 -4.93 -10.79
N THR A 48 33.51 -4.15 -11.81
CA THR A 48 33.65 -2.68 -11.77
C THR A 48 32.44 -2.04 -11.10
N GLY A 49 32.62 -0.85 -10.54
CA GLY A 49 31.57 -0.10 -9.83
C GLY A 49 30.86 0.97 -10.65
N GLU A 50 31.08 1.00 -11.97
CA GLU A 50 30.74 2.15 -12.82
C GLU A 50 29.24 2.45 -12.84
N VAL A 51 28.39 1.41 -12.84
CA VAL A 51 26.93 1.58 -12.81
C VAL A 51 26.48 2.25 -11.52
N ALA A 52 26.99 1.80 -10.37
CA ALA A 52 26.69 2.41 -9.08
C ALA A 52 27.20 3.86 -9.00
N GLU A 53 28.42 4.11 -9.46
CA GLU A 53 29.02 5.45 -9.48
C GLU A 53 28.23 6.43 -10.37
N ALA A 54 27.78 5.98 -11.54
CA ALA A 54 26.97 6.79 -12.44
C ALA A 54 25.60 7.15 -11.85
N ILE A 55 24.90 6.15 -11.29
CA ILE A 55 23.55 6.33 -10.73
C ILE A 55 23.61 7.14 -9.44
N ASP A 56 24.42 6.72 -8.46
CA ASP A 56 24.51 7.39 -7.16
C ASP A 56 25.18 8.77 -7.27
N GLY A 57 25.97 9.01 -8.32
CA GLY A 57 26.52 10.33 -8.64
C GLY A 57 25.48 11.29 -9.23
N ALA A 58 24.56 10.79 -10.07
CA ALA A 58 23.51 11.61 -10.70
C ALA A 58 22.34 11.93 -9.75
N LEU A 59 21.99 10.97 -8.87
CA LEU A 59 20.80 11.02 -8.03
C LEU A 59 20.71 12.27 -7.12
N PRO A 60 21.77 12.71 -6.41
CA PRO A 60 21.70 13.90 -5.56
C PRO A 60 21.38 15.17 -6.36
N SER A 61 21.88 15.27 -7.59
CA SER A 61 21.63 16.43 -8.45
C SER A 61 20.17 16.46 -8.89
N LEU A 62 19.59 15.30 -9.25
CA LEU A 62 18.17 15.19 -9.61
C LEU A 62 17.27 15.53 -8.43
N VAL A 63 17.48 14.90 -7.27
CA VAL A 63 16.69 15.16 -6.07
C VAL A 63 16.74 16.64 -5.72
N ARG A 64 17.94 17.26 -5.71
CA ARG A 64 18.11 18.68 -5.38
C ARG A 64 17.39 19.63 -6.34
N ILE A 65 17.26 19.29 -7.62
CA ILE A 65 16.52 20.13 -8.57
C ILE A 65 15.04 20.23 -8.17
N PHE A 66 14.45 19.13 -7.72
CA PHE A 66 13.03 19.07 -7.37
C PHE A 66 12.72 19.39 -5.90
N THR A 67 13.73 19.35 -5.02
CA THR A 67 13.57 19.65 -3.58
C THR A 67 14.31 20.90 -3.12
N GLY A 68 14.93 21.62 -4.06
CA GLY A 68 15.73 22.82 -3.77
C GLY A 68 14.91 24.08 -3.46
N SER A 69 13.61 24.08 -3.77
CA SER A 69 12.64 25.14 -3.46
C SER A 69 11.68 24.71 -2.35
N ASP A 70 11.15 25.70 -1.62
CA ASP A 70 10.14 25.46 -0.59
C ASP A 70 8.81 24.95 -1.19
N ASP A 71 8.48 25.41 -2.41
CA ASP A 71 7.34 24.95 -3.20
C ASP A 71 7.82 24.06 -4.35
N ILE A 72 7.41 22.79 -4.35
CA ILE A 72 7.70 21.79 -5.38
C ILE A 72 6.74 21.95 -6.57
N VAL A 73 5.48 22.29 -6.29
CA VAL A 73 4.45 22.56 -7.29
C VAL A 73 3.82 23.92 -7.00
N VAL A 74 3.58 24.72 -8.04
CA VAL A 74 2.89 26.01 -7.94
C VAL A 74 1.66 25.99 -8.84
N PHE A 75 0.50 26.33 -8.27
CA PHE A 75 -0.72 26.54 -9.04
C PHE A 75 -0.81 28.01 -9.44
N GLU A 76 -0.88 28.27 -10.74
CA GLU A 76 -1.00 29.63 -11.26
C GLU A 76 -2.47 30.04 -11.39
N PRO A 77 -2.88 31.21 -10.85
CA PRO A 77 -4.24 31.70 -10.99
C PRO A 77 -4.54 32.10 -12.45
N GLN A 78 -5.72 31.73 -12.95
CA GLN A 78 -6.17 32.11 -14.29
C GLN A 78 -6.78 33.53 -14.33
N GLY A 79 -7.15 34.07 -13.16
CA GLY A 79 -7.59 35.46 -13.02
C GLY A 79 -7.56 35.97 -11.58
N PRO A 80 -7.87 37.26 -11.33
CA PRO A 80 -7.72 37.89 -10.02
C PRO A 80 -8.55 37.26 -8.89
N LYS A 81 -9.63 36.54 -9.24
CA LYS A 81 -10.49 35.86 -8.25
C LYS A 81 -9.90 34.54 -7.75
N ASP A 82 -8.96 33.96 -8.49
CA ASP A 82 -8.41 32.64 -8.21
C ASP A 82 -7.12 32.71 -7.39
N GLU A 83 -6.56 33.90 -7.17
CA GLU A 83 -5.28 34.10 -6.46
C GLU A 83 -5.26 33.44 -5.08
N ALA A 84 -6.33 33.64 -4.29
CA ALA A 84 -6.43 33.06 -2.96
C ALA A 84 -6.51 31.52 -3.00
N SER A 85 -7.33 30.98 -3.92
CA SER A 85 -7.50 29.53 -4.08
C SER A 85 -6.24 28.86 -4.63
N ALA A 86 -5.56 29.47 -5.59
CA ALA A 86 -4.31 28.99 -6.16
C ALA A 86 -3.19 28.96 -5.11
N LYS A 87 -3.11 29.98 -4.26
CA LYS A 87 -2.19 30.00 -3.12
C LYS A 87 -2.50 28.89 -2.12
N GLN A 88 -3.78 28.71 -1.77
CA GLN A 88 -4.19 27.65 -0.85
C GLN A 88 -3.90 26.26 -1.42
N ALA A 89 -4.19 26.02 -2.70
CA ALA A 89 -3.89 24.76 -3.38
C ALA A 89 -2.38 24.47 -3.40
N THR A 90 -1.57 25.48 -3.73
CA THR A 90 -0.10 25.40 -3.68
C THR A 90 0.38 24.98 -2.30
N GLN A 91 -0.06 25.68 -1.25
CA GLN A 91 0.35 25.35 0.13
C GLN A 91 -0.11 23.96 0.55
N TYR A 92 -1.34 23.58 0.23
CA TYR A 92 -1.91 22.31 0.65
C TYR A 92 -1.25 21.13 -0.07
N CYS A 93 -1.06 21.19 -1.39
CA CYS A 93 -0.42 20.11 -2.15
C CYS A 93 1.04 19.89 -1.72
N ASN A 94 1.80 20.97 -1.49
CA ASN A 94 3.17 20.85 -0.97
C ASN A 94 3.17 20.29 0.46
N TRP A 95 2.21 20.69 1.31
CA TRP A 95 2.06 20.11 2.63
C TRP A 95 1.73 18.61 2.58
N VAL A 96 0.80 18.19 1.74
CA VAL A 96 0.46 16.77 1.55
C VAL A 96 1.68 15.98 1.05
N PHE A 97 2.42 16.53 0.08
CA PHE A 97 3.57 15.83 -0.50
C PHE A 97 4.78 15.75 0.44
N SER A 98 5.06 16.80 1.22
CA SER A 98 6.26 16.88 2.06
C SER A 98 6.03 16.55 3.53
N ARG A 99 4.79 16.63 4.03
CA ARG A 99 4.45 16.41 5.45
C ARG A 99 3.64 15.15 5.68
N ASP A 100 2.58 14.93 4.90
CA ASP A 100 1.76 13.71 5.02
C ASP A 100 2.40 12.50 4.34
N ASN A 101 3.30 12.78 3.39
CA ASN A 101 4.13 11.83 2.68
C ASN A 101 5.60 12.22 2.82
N GLU A 102 6.50 11.26 2.69
CA GLU A 102 7.95 11.49 2.74
C GLU A 102 8.48 11.88 1.36
N GLY A 103 7.99 13.00 0.81
CA GLY A 103 8.19 13.38 -0.59
C GLY A 103 9.63 13.35 -1.09
N VAL A 104 10.62 13.71 -0.27
CA VAL A 104 12.05 13.63 -0.64
C VAL A 104 12.51 12.18 -0.82
N ALA A 105 12.08 11.28 0.08
CA ALA A 105 12.39 9.85 -0.03
C ALA A 105 11.69 9.23 -1.24
N ILE A 106 10.43 9.60 -1.47
CA ILE A 106 9.66 9.16 -2.64
C ILE A 106 10.37 9.55 -3.94
N LEU A 107 10.80 10.81 -4.07
CA LEU A 107 11.54 11.27 -5.26
C LEU A 107 12.88 10.56 -5.42
N HIS A 108 13.60 10.37 -4.32
CA HIS A 108 14.88 9.64 -4.33
C HIS A 108 14.68 8.23 -4.90
N ASP A 109 13.74 7.46 -4.36
CA ASP A 109 13.50 6.09 -4.79
C ASP A 109 12.91 6.05 -6.20
N TRP A 110 12.03 7.01 -6.54
CA TRP A 110 11.42 7.09 -7.86
C TRP A 110 12.46 7.36 -8.96
N PHE A 111 13.39 8.28 -8.73
CA PHE A 111 14.49 8.55 -9.66
C PHE A 111 15.49 7.41 -9.71
N LYS A 112 15.80 6.78 -8.57
CA LYS A 112 16.73 5.64 -8.53
C LYS A 112 16.18 4.46 -9.31
N ASP A 113 14.90 4.12 -9.12
CA ASP A 113 14.21 3.11 -9.92
C ASP A 113 14.20 3.50 -11.39
N ALA A 114 13.91 4.77 -11.73
CA ALA A 114 13.91 5.21 -13.12
C ALA A 114 15.28 5.05 -13.80
N LEU A 115 16.37 5.38 -13.10
CA LEU A 115 17.74 5.26 -13.62
C LEU A 115 18.24 3.82 -13.70
N LEU A 116 17.85 2.97 -12.74
CA LEU A 116 18.35 1.59 -12.63
C LEU A 116 17.45 0.56 -13.34
N GLN A 117 16.14 0.78 -13.35
CA GLN A 117 15.09 -0.17 -13.76
C GLN A 117 14.34 0.28 -15.02
N LYS A 118 14.91 1.21 -15.80
CA LYS A 118 14.35 1.88 -16.99
C LYS A 118 13.22 2.86 -16.71
N ASN A 119 12.27 2.47 -15.87
CA ASN A 119 11.15 3.31 -15.47
C ASN A 119 10.98 3.22 -13.95
N GLY A 120 10.76 4.37 -13.33
CA GLY A 120 10.31 4.46 -11.94
C GLY A 120 8.80 4.65 -11.93
N ILE A 121 8.10 3.97 -11.02
CA ILE A 121 6.65 4.03 -10.91
C ILE A 121 6.29 4.48 -9.48
N VAL A 122 5.33 5.41 -9.38
CA VAL A 122 4.70 5.77 -8.12
C VAL A 122 3.19 5.63 -8.24
N LYS A 123 2.54 5.27 -7.14
CA LYS A 123 1.09 5.20 -7.00
C LYS A 123 0.62 6.28 -6.05
N ALA A 124 -0.39 7.05 -6.45
CA ALA A 124 -1.02 8.07 -5.62
C ALA A 124 -2.50 7.76 -5.45
N TYR A 125 -2.91 7.42 -4.23
CA TYR A 125 -4.28 6.99 -3.93
C TYR A 125 -4.75 7.51 -2.57
N TRP A 126 -6.07 7.45 -2.36
CA TRP A 126 -6.64 7.75 -1.05
C TRP A 126 -6.60 6.48 -0.20
N GLU A 127 -5.93 6.56 0.95
CA GLU A 127 -5.84 5.46 1.90
C GLU A 127 -6.75 5.73 3.09
N ASP A 128 -7.74 4.85 3.30
CA ASP A 128 -8.52 4.82 4.53
C ASP A 128 -7.78 3.96 5.57
N LYS A 129 -7.37 4.60 6.67
CA LYS A 129 -6.67 3.96 7.78
C LYS A 129 -7.58 3.89 9.01
N GLU A 130 -7.69 2.68 9.58
CA GLU A 130 -8.32 2.46 10.88
C GLU A 130 -7.26 2.10 11.92
N ASP A 131 -6.91 3.06 12.77
CA ASP A 131 -5.98 2.85 13.88
C ASP A 131 -6.74 2.32 15.10
N ILE A 132 -6.30 1.15 15.58
CA ILE A 132 -6.86 0.49 16.75
C ILE A 132 -5.88 0.61 17.92
N THR A 133 -6.25 1.36 18.94
CA THR A 133 -5.46 1.49 20.17
C THR A 133 -6.19 0.87 21.35
N LYS A 134 -5.46 0.12 22.19
CA LYS A 134 -5.99 -0.45 23.43
C LYS A 134 -5.57 0.41 24.63
N GLU A 135 -6.55 0.88 25.38
CA GLU A 135 -6.36 1.66 26.61
C GLU A 135 -6.86 0.83 27.80
N ARG A 136 -6.19 0.96 28.95
CA ARG A 136 -6.58 0.29 30.19
C ARG A 136 -6.95 1.34 31.22
N TYR A 137 -8.14 1.22 31.77
CA TYR A 137 -8.65 2.07 32.83
C TYR A 137 -8.88 1.23 34.08
N PHE A 138 -8.54 1.79 35.23
CA PHE A 138 -8.63 1.12 36.52
C PHE A 138 -9.53 1.91 37.46
N ASP A 139 -10.23 1.18 38.33
CA ASP A 139 -11.05 1.72 39.41
C ASP A 139 -12.10 2.76 38.97
N LEU A 140 -12.68 2.59 37.77
CA LEU A 140 -13.73 3.48 37.27
C LEU A 140 -15.01 3.30 38.08
N SER A 141 -15.62 4.40 38.51
CA SER A 141 -17.00 4.37 39.00
C SER A 141 -17.98 4.02 37.87
N SER A 142 -19.18 3.56 38.23
CA SER A 142 -20.22 3.23 37.23
C SER A 142 -20.61 4.45 36.37
N ASP A 143 -20.55 5.67 36.92
CA ASP A 143 -20.81 6.90 36.18
C ASP A 143 -19.69 7.24 35.18
N GLU A 144 -18.42 7.06 35.58
CA GLU A 144 -17.27 7.26 34.68
C GLU A 144 -17.22 6.21 33.57
N LEU A 145 -17.58 4.96 33.88
CA LEU A 145 -17.72 3.90 32.88
C LEU A 145 -18.81 4.26 31.86
N ALA A 146 -19.98 4.72 32.33
CA ALA A 146 -21.06 5.16 31.43
C ALA A 146 -20.64 6.35 30.56
N MET A 147 -19.86 7.29 31.11
CA MET A 147 -19.31 8.40 30.34
C MET A 147 -18.30 7.92 29.28
N LEU A 148 -17.44 6.95 29.61
CA LEU A 148 -16.49 6.35 28.67
C LEU A 148 -17.21 5.65 27.52
N MET A 149 -18.31 4.96 27.81
CA MET A 149 -19.15 4.29 26.80
C MET A 149 -20.00 5.25 25.96
N SER A 150 -20.07 6.53 26.31
CA SER A 150 -20.77 7.54 25.49
C SER A 150 -19.97 7.95 24.25
N ASP A 151 -18.65 7.68 24.22
CA ASP A 151 -17.82 7.88 23.05
C ASP A 151 -18.00 6.69 22.08
N GLU A 152 -18.72 6.90 20.98
CA GLU A 152 -18.99 5.88 19.95
C GLU A 152 -17.71 5.32 19.28
N SER A 153 -16.55 5.95 19.48
CA SER A 153 -15.26 5.45 18.97
C SER A 153 -14.62 4.37 19.86
N MET A 154 -15.21 4.09 21.03
CA MET A 154 -14.66 3.19 22.05
C MET A 154 -15.52 1.95 22.25
N GLU A 155 -14.89 0.78 22.32
CA GLU A 155 -15.53 -0.51 22.54
C GLU A 155 -14.86 -1.26 23.70
N ILE A 156 -15.62 -1.71 24.69
CA ILE A 156 -15.08 -2.50 25.81
C ILE A 156 -14.77 -3.91 25.34
N VAL A 157 -13.51 -4.33 25.47
CA VAL A 157 -13.03 -5.67 25.08
C VAL A 157 -12.92 -6.61 26.27
N GLU A 158 -12.65 -6.05 27.45
CA GLU A 158 -12.51 -6.78 28.70
C GLU A 158 -13.00 -5.88 29.84
N GLN A 159 -13.78 -6.45 30.77
CA GLN A 159 -14.29 -5.75 31.94
C GLN A 159 -14.23 -6.67 33.15
N ASP A 160 -13.64 -6.18 34.23
CA ASP A 160 -13.63 -6.79 35.55
C ASP A 160 -14.28 -5.82 36.54
N THR A 161 -15.24 -6.30 37.33
CA THR A 161 -16.06 -5.47 38.21
C THR A 161 -15.92 -5.94 39.65
N THR A 162 -15.51 -5.04 40.53
CA THR A 162 -15.40 -5.30 41.96
C THR A 162 -16.49 -4.56 42.71
N GLU A 163 -17.35 -5.30 43.40
CA GLU A 163 -18.41 -4.73 44.23
C GLU A 163 -17.95 -4.61 45.68
N PHE A 164 -18.32 -3.51 46.34
CA PHE A 164 -18.00 -3.25 47.74
C PHE A 164 -19.17 -2.58 48.48
N PRO A 165 -19.40 -2.90 49.76
CA PRO A 165 -20.45 -2.25 50.53
C PRO A 165 -20.11 -0.78 50.82
N ILE A 166 -21.09 0.11 50.67
CA ILE A 166 -20.96 1.53 51.01
C ILE A 166 -21.19 1.72 52.51
N PHE A 167 -20.29 2.44 53.17
CA PHE A 167 -20.39 2.74 54.60
C PHE A 167 -20.78 4.20 54.84
N ASP A 168 -21.57 4.44 55.89
CA ASP A 168 -21.92 5.77 56.36
C ASP A 168 -20.76 6.43 57.15
N PRO A 169 -20.85 7.74 57.49
CA PRO A 169 -19.81 8.44 58.24
C PRO A 169 -19.53 7.87 59.65
N THR A 170 -20.41 6.99 60.16
CA THR A 170 -20.25 6.29 61.44
C THR A 170 -19.67 4.88 61.29
N GLY A 171 -19.33 4.47 60.07
CA GLY A 171 -18.71 3.18 59.75
C GLY A 171 -19.68 2.01 59.66
N GLN A 172 -20.99 2.25 59.56
CA GLN A 172 -21.99 1.20 59.37
C GLN A 172 -22.37 1.07 57.88
N PRO A 173 -22.64 -0.14 57.36
CA PRO A 173 -23.09 -0.32 55.99
C PRO A 173 -24.41 0.41 55.78
N VAL A 174 -24.51 1.21 54.72
CA VAL A 174 -25.77 1.84 54.32
C VAL A 174 -26.72 0.74 53.89
N ILE A 175 -27.94 0.69 54.45
CA ILE A 175 -28.93 -0.36 54.18
C ILE A 175 -30.06 0.23 53.34
N ASP A 176 -30.48 -0.48 52.30
CA ASP A 176 -31.61 -0.12 51.45
C ASP A 176 -32.97 -0.35 52.18
N PRO A 177 -34.09 0.14 51.63
CA PRO A 177 -35.43 -0.07 52.20
C PRO A 177 -35.87 -1.54 52.29
N ALA A 178 -35.17 -2.47 51.63
CA ALA A 178 -35.42 -3.91 51.65
C ALA A 178 -34.54 -4.64 52.69
N GLY A 179 -33.64 -3.94 53.39
CA GLY A 179 -32.80 -4.50 54.43
C GLY A 179 -31.45 -5.05 53.94
N GLN A 180 -31.03 -4.74 52.71
CA GLN A 180 -29.74 -5.18 52.15
C GLN A 180 -28.68 -4.07 52.12
N PRO A 181 -27.39 -4.38 52.26
CA PRO A 181 -26.32 -3.39 52.13
C PRO A 181 -26.31 -2.79 50.73
N VAL A 182 -26.28 -1.46 50.63
CA VAL A 182 -26.06 -0.75 49.37
C VAL A 182 -24.63 -1.03 48.92
N MET A 183 -24.49 -1.58 47.72
CA MET A 183 -23.18 -1.87 47.12
C MET A 183 -22.80 -0.78 46.13
N GLY A 184 -21.53 -0.36 46.18
CA GLY A 184 -20.86 0.35 45.11
C GLY A 184 -20.08 -0.62 44.24
N ALA A 185 -19.70 -0.18 43.04
CA ALA A 185 -18.89 -0.97 42.11
C ALA A 185 -17.76 -0.12 41.56
N THR A 186 -16.59 -0.73 41.41
CA THR A 186 -15.49 -0.21 40.58
C THR A 186 -15.26 -1.15 39.41
N HIS A 187 -14.87 -0.58 38.27
CA HIS A 187 -14.68 -1.30 37.02
C HIS A 187 -13.26 -1.10 36.49
N ASN A 188 -12.56 -2.20 36.26
CA ASN A 188 -11.33 -2.23 35.49
C ASN A 188 -11.68 -2.65 34.07
N VAL A 189 -11.40 -1.80 33.08
CA VAL A 189 -11.78 -2.05 31.69
C VAL A 189 -10.61 -1.90 30.74
N VAL A 190 -10.57 -2.78 29.74
CA VAL A 190 -9.74 -2.60 28.56
C VAL A 190 -10.66 -2.14 27.44
N VAL A 191 -10.36 -0.97 26.90
CA VAL A 191 -11.13 -0.34 25.83
C VAL A 191 -10.31 -0.33 24.56
N GLN A 192 -10.95 -0.72 23.47
CA GLN A 192 -10.42 -0.60 22.13
C GLN A 192 -11.00 0.66 21.49
N LYS A 193 -10.14 1.63 21.20
CA LYS A 193 -10.49 2.85 20.48
C LYS A 193 -10.19 2.67 19.00
N LYS A 194 -11.19 2.91 18.16
CA LYS A 194 -11.09 2.86 16.69
C LYS A 194 -11.08 4.29 16.16
N LYS A 195 -9.96 4.72 15.57
CA LYS A 195 -9.85 6.02 14.90
C LYS A 195 -9.76 5.82 13.40
N LYS A 196 -10.79 6.28 12.68
CA LYS A 196 -10.76 6.35 11.22
C LYS A 196 -10.11 7.65 10.78
N SER A 197 -9.15 7.56 9.89
CA SER A 197 -8.50 8.69 9.23
C SER A 197 -8.22 8.33 7.79
N GLY A 198 -8.37 9.28 6.88
CA GLY A 198 -7.98 9.11 5.48
C GLY A 198 -6.90 10.12 5.12
N LYS A 199 -5.96 9.72 4.27
CA LYS A 199 -4.97 10.62 3.69
C LYS A 199 -4.65 10.24 2.25
N VAL A 200 -4.10 11.19 1.50
CA VAL A 200 -3.46 10.87 0.22
C VAL A 200 -2.13 10.19 0.53
N THR A 201 -1.98 8.97 0.05
CA THR A 201 -0.75 8.18 0.17
C THR A 201 -0.08 8.11 -1.19
N ILE A 202 1.22 8.39 -1.21
CA ILE A 202 2.08 8.27 -2.39
C ILE A 202 3.16 7.25 -2.06
N GLU A 203 3.22 6.18 -2.84
CA GLU A 203 4.18 5.09 -2.64
C GLU A 203 4.93 4.75 -3.93
N ASN A 204 6.20 4.37 -3.79
CA ASN A 204 6.98 3.81 -4.88
C ASN A 204 6.54 2.38 -5.14
N VAL A 205 6.23 2.07 -6.39
CA VAL A 205 5.84 0.73 -6.81
C VAL A 205 7.08 0.03 -7.37
N PRO A 206 7.51 -1.09 -6.76
CA PRO A 206 8.60 -1.90 -7.30
C PRO A 206 8.35 -2.23 -8.78
N PRO A 207 9.34 -2.07 -9.68
CA PRO A 207 9.12 -2.29 -11.11
C PRO A 207 8.67 -3.70 -11.49
N GLU A 208 8.97 -4.71 -10.66
CA GLU A 208 8.50 -6.10 -10.78
C GLU A 208 7.03 -6.30 -10.35
N GLU A 209 6.46 -5.36 -9.60
CA GLU A 209 5.06 -5.35 -9.15
C GLU A 209 4.14 -4.61 -10.12
N PHE A 210 4.69 -3.81 -11.04
CA PHE A 210 3.92 -3.02 -12.00
C PHE A 210 3.77 -3.73 -13.35
N LEU A 211 2.53 -3.89 -13.80
CA LEU A 211 2.16 -4.50 -15.07
C LEU A 211 1.52 -3.49 -16.00
N ILE A 212 1.88 -3.55 -17.28
CA ILE A 212 1.28 -2.70 -18.31
C ILE A 212 1.16 -3.43 -19.64
N SER A 213 0.10 -3.13 -20.39
CA SER A 213 -0.12 -3.67 -21.74
C SER A 213 1.09 -3.43 -22.66
N LYS A 214 1.48 -4.44 -23.44
CA LYS A 214 2.54 -4.34 -24.46
C LYS A 214 2.28 -3.27 -25.53
N LYS A 215 1.01 -2.90 -25.72
CA LYS A 215 0.58 -1.89 -26.69
C LYS A 215 0.66 -0.46 -26.13
N ALA A 216 0.90 -0.31 -24.84
CA ALA A 216 0.90 0.98 -24.18
C ALA A 216 2.14 1.80 -24.51
N ARG A 217 1.94 3.11 -24.63
CA ARG A 217 3.01 4.12 -24.72
C ARG A 217 3.07 4.99 -23.47
N THR A 218 1.93 5.15 -22.81
CA THR A 218 1.73 5.92 -21.58
C THR A 218 0.75 5.14 -20.69
N ILE A 219 0.78 5.40 -19.39
CA ILE A 219 -0.17 4.80 -18.43
C ILE A 219 -1.61 5.21 -18.77
N ALA A 220 -1.85 6.49 -19.03
CA ALA A 220 -3.19 7.04 -19.30
C ALA A 220 -3.87 6.41 -20.53
N ASP A 221 -3.11 6.15 -21.59
CA ASP A 221 -3.65 5.56 -22.82
C ASP A 221 -3.68 4.03 -22.79
N SER A 222 -3.07 3.40 -21.78
CA SER A 222 -2.97 1.95 -21.72
C SER A 222 -4.36 1.28 -21.69
N PRO A 223 -4.57 0.19 -22.45
CA PRO A 223 -5.75 -0.66 -22.32
C PRO A 223 -5.80 -1.39 -20.98
N PHE A 224 -4.63 -1.67 -20.40
CA PHE A 224 -4.48 -2.44 -19.17
C PHE A 224 -3.27 -1.97 -18.37
N VAL A 225 -3.46 -1.77 -17.07
CA VAL A 225 -2.43 -1.50 -16.07
C VAL A 225 -2.79 -2.32 -14.84
N ALA A 226 -1.81 -2.91 -14.15
CA ALA A 226 -2.08 -3.56 -12.88
C ALA A 226 -0.94 -3.42 -11.90
N HIS A 227 -1.28 -3.50 -10.61
CA HIS A 227 -0.33 -3.62 -9.52
C HIS A 227 -0.50 -5.00 -8.89
N ARG A 228 0.57 -5.80 -8.99
CA ARG A 228 0.68 -7.17 -8.49
C ARG A 228 1.41 -7.12 -7.15
N GLN A 229 0.79 -7.59 -6.08
CA GLN A 229 1.38 -7.58 -4.74
C GLN A 229 1.11 -8.87 -3.97
N MET A 230 2.02 -9.21 -3.06
CA MET A 230 1.80 -10.23 -2.04
C MET A 230 1.11 -9.58 -0.84
N ILE A 231 -0.13 -9.96 -0.56
CA ILE A 231 -0.94 -9.38 0.53
C ILE A 231 -1.39 -10.50 1.47
N THR A 232 -1.25 -10.29 2.78
CA THR A 232 -1.72 -11.28 3.76
C THR A 232 -3.24 -11.41 3.75
N ARG A 233 -3.76 -12.61 4.06
CA ARG A 233 -5.21 -12.83 4.20
C ARG A 233 -5.84 -11.90 5.24
N SER A 234 -5.14 -11.62 6.34
CA SER A 234 -5.57 -10.66 7.37
C SER A 234 -5.76 -9.26 6.77
N THR A 235 -4.78 -8.79 6.00
CA THR A 235 -4.86 -7.49 5.31
C THR A 235 -6.01 -7.46 4.30
N LEU A 236 -6.23 -8.53 3.52
CA LEU A 236 -7.37 -8.58 2.58
C LEU A 236 -8.73 -8.49 3.29
N VAL A 237 -8.88 -9.18 4.43
CA VAL A 237 -10.09 -9.05 5.25
C VAL A 237 -10.23 -7.63 5.81
N ALA A 238 -9.14 -7.01 6.24
CA ALA A 238 -9.13 -5.63 6.74
C ALA A 238 -9.47 -4.60 5.64
N MET A 239 -9.07 -4.85 4.38
CA MET A 239 -9.46 -4.06 3.20
C MET A 239 -10.96 -4.20 2.86
N GLY A 240 -11.69 -5.08 3.55
CA GLY A 240 -13.13 -5.27 3.36
C GLY A 240 -13.50 -6.35 2.36
N PHE A 241 -12.56 -7.20 1.93
CA PHE A 241 -12.87 -8.34 1.08
C PHE A 241 -13.59 -9.46 1.85
N ASN A 242 -14.32 -10.29 1.11
CA ASN A 242 -15.11 -11.38 1.66
C ASN A 242 -14.22 -12.42 2.35
N LYS A 243 -14.32 -12.52 3.68
CA LYS A 243 -13.52 -13.47 4.48
C LYS A 243 -13.59 -14.91 3.98
N LYS A 244 -14.76 -15.41 3.58
CA LYS A 244 -14.90 -16.80 3.12
C LYS A 244 -14.20 -17.02 1.78
N GLN A 245 -14.26 -16.04 0.88
CA GLN A 245 -13.53 -16.11 -0.38
C GLN A 245 -12.03 -16.06 -0.14
N VAL A 246 -11.56 -15.10 0.67
CA VAL A 246 -10.13 -14.94 1.03
C VAL A 246 -9.56 -16.22 1.66
N GLU A 247 -10.34 -16.91 2.50
CA GLU A 247 -9.94 -18.20 3.09
C GLU A 247 -9.74 -19.31 2.04
N GLY A 248 -10.44 -19.23 0.91
CA GLY A 248 -10.36 -20.18 -0.20
C GLY A 248 -9.30 -19.86 -1.25
N LEU A 249 -8.69 -18.67 -1.22
CA LEU A 249 -7.68 -18.26 -2.20
C LEU A 249 -6.43 -19.12 -2.11
N GLN A 250 -5.88 -19.53 -3.25
CA GLN A 250 -4.63 -20.28 -3.30
C GLN A 250 -3.45 -19.34 -3.10
N MET A 251 -2.45 -19.81 -2.34
CA MET A 251 -1.16 -19.14 -2.28
C MET A 251 -0.46 -19.30 -3.64
N ASP A 252 0.21 -18.23 -4.04
CA ASP A 252 1.13 -18.20 -5.15
C ASP A 252 2.38 -17.48 -4.67
N ASP A 253 3.55 -17.87 -5.15
CA ASP A 253 4.85 -17.32 -4.76
C ASP A 253 5.63 -16.78 -5.96
N ALA A 254 5.05 -16.80 -7.16
CA ALA A 254 5.74 -16.40 -8.39
C ALA A 254 6.32 -14.98 -8.32
N LEU A 255 5.63 -14.01 -7.70
CA LEU A 255 6.18 -12.66 -7.51
C LEU A 255 7.42 -12.64 -6.60
N ALA A 256 7.47 -13.50 -5.58
CA ALA A 256 8.57 -13.57 -4.63
C ALA A 256 9.88 -14.06 -5.27
N TYR A 257 9.78 -14.82 -6.37
CA TYR A 257 10.91 -15.38 -7.11
C TYR A 257 11.18 -14.69 -8.46
N THR A 258 10.65 -13.47 -8.66
CA THR A 258 10.99 -12.68 -9.85
C THR A 258 12.51 -12.39 -9.90
N PRO A 259 13.14 -12.43 -11.07
CA PRO A 259 14.59 -12.29 -11.18
C PRO A 259 15.14 -11.00 -10.55
N GLU A 260 14.44 -9.88 -10.74
CA GLU A 260 14.82 -8.59 -10.16
C GLU A 260 14.78 -8.61 -8.64
N ARG A 261 13.73 -9.22 -8.05
CA ARG A 261 13.56 -9.33 -6.60
C ARG A 261 14.63 -10.23 -5.99
N VAL A 262 14.92 -11.35 -6.63
CA VAL A 262 15.97 -12.30 -6.21
C VAL A 262 17.36 -11.65 -6.20
N VAL A 263 17.66 -10.77 -7.16
CA VAL A 263 18.93 -10.04 -7.21
C VAL A 263 18.97 -8.93 -6.14
N ARG A 264 17.84 -8.28 -5.87
CA ARG A 264 17.73 -7.19 -4.89
C ARG A 264 18.03 -7.66 -3.46
N PHE A 265 17.65 -8.89 -3.10
CA PHE A 265 17.93 -9.48 -1.80
C PHE A 265 19.11 -10.44 -1.87
N SER A 266 20.14 -10.23 -1.05
CA SER A 266 21.28 -11.16 -0.99
C SER A 266 20.84 -12.56 -0.53
N ALA A 267 21.63 -13.61 -0.82
CA ALA A 267 21.23 -15.00 -0.49
C ALA A 267 20.94 -15.26 1.00
N GLY A 268 21.41 -14.40 1.93
CA GLY A 268 21.09 -14.45 3.36
C GLY A 268 19.89 -13.56 3.78
N GLU A 269 19.44 -12.68 2.90
CA GLU A 269 18.32 -11.75 3.06
C GLU A 269 17.11 -12.14 2.23
N GLN A 270 17.25 -13.15 1.35
CA GLN A 270 16.12 -13.71 0.63
C GLN A 270 15.08 -14.16 1.66
N PRO A 271 13.86 -13.60 1.62
CA PRO A 271 12.80 -14.09 2.47
C PRO A 271 12.46 -15.49 1.97
N TYR A 272 13.11 -16.51 2.52
CA TYR A 272 12.51 -17.83 2.55
C TYR A 272 11.13 -17.60 3.15
N GLN A 273 10.06 -17.79 2.38
CA GLN A 273 8.72 -17.83 2.93
C GLN A 273 8.74 -18.95 3.96
N VAL A 274 8.93 -18.59 5.23
CA VAL A 274 8.61 -19.47 6.33
C VAL A 274 7.10 -19.61 6.20
N GLN A 275 6.66 -20.76 5.68
CA GLN A 275 5.25 -21.10 5.67
C GLN A 275 4.76 -20.95 7.11
N THR A 276 3.98 -19.91 7.34
CA THR A 276 3.38 -19.65 8.63
C THR A 276 2.25 -20.64 8.83
N ASP A 277 2.25 -21.29 9.99
CA ASP A 277 1.14 -22.14 10.42
C ASP A 277 -0.12 -21.30 10.70
N ASP A 278 0.00 -19.98 10.86
CA ASP A 278 -1.12 -19.06 11.03
C ASP A 278 -1.74 -18.71 9.66
N PRO A 279 -2.98 -19.17 9.36
CA PRO A 279 -3.63 -18.89 8.09
C PRO A 279 -3.83 -17.40 7.82
N SER A 280 -3.95 -16.57 8.85
CA SER A 280 -4.18 -15.13 8.68
C SER A 280 -2.97 -14.40 8.09
N MET A 281 -1.78 -14.92 8.32
CA MET A 281 -0.51 -14.35 7.88
C MET A 281 -0.02 -14.94 6.55
N GLN A 282 -0.76 -15.87 5.97
CA GLN A 282 -0.44 -16.43 4.65
C GLN A 282 -0.63 -15.35 3.58
N GLU A 283 0.37 -15.20 2.71
CA GLU A 283 0.37 -14.24 1.62
C GLU A 283 -0.36 -14.81 0.41
N ILE A 284 -1.16 -13.96 -0.23
CA ILE A 284 -1.87 -14.24 -1.46
C ILE A 284 -1.41 -13.22 -2.49
N GLU A 285 -1.15 -13.70 -3.71
CA GLU A 285 -0.87 -12.84 -4.84
C GLU A 285 -2.16 -12.19 -5.33
N VAL A 286 -2.17 -10.86 -5.33
CA VAL A 286 -3.34 -10.04 -5.65
C VAL A 286 -2.96 -9.05 -6.74
N PHE A 287 -3.84 -8.93 -7.73
CA PHE A 287 -3.74 -8.00 -8.83
C PHE A 287 -4.83 -6.94 -8.67
N GLU A 288 -4.40 -5.70 -8.49
CA GLU A 288 -5.26 -4.53 -8.66
C GLU A 288 -5.20 -4.11 -10.13
N CYS A 289 -6.22 -4.46 -10.89
CA CYS A 289 -6.28 -4.29 -12.33
C CYS A 289 -7.10 -3.06 -12.73
N TYR A 290 -6.57 -2.28 -13.66
CA TYR A 290 -7.21 -1.17 -14.35
C TYR A 290 -7.32 -1.52 -15.83
N VAL A 291 -8.54 -1.79 -16.31
CA VAL A 291 -8.77 -2.28 -17.67
C VAL A 291 -9.83 -1.45 -18.38
N LYS A 292 -9.58 -1.11 -19.65
CA LYS A 292 -10.57 -0.47 -20.52
C LYS A 292 -11.44 -1.55 -21.16
N THR A 293 -12.69 -1.65 -20.74
CA THR A 293 -13.61 -2.67 -21.23
C THR A 293 -15.04 -2.17 -21.22
N ASP A 294 -15.87 -2.72 -22.11
CA ASP A 294 -17.31 -2.43 -22.16
C ASP A 294 -18.06 -3.45 -21.30
N ILE A 295 -18.18 -3.17 -19.99
CA ILE A 295 -18.86 -4.08 -19.06
C ILE A 295 -20.37 -4.12 -19.31
N GLU A 296 -20.94 -3.00 -19.71
CA GLU A 296 -22.39 -2.83 -19.85
C GLU A 296 -22.91 -3.19 -21.25
N GLY A 297 -22.03 -3.52 -22.20
CA GLY A 297 -22.38 -3.88 -23.57
C GLY A 297 -22.92 -2.69 -24.39
N LYS A 298 -22.52 -1.47 -24.04
CA LYS A 298 -22.99 -0.22 -24.67
C LYS A 298 -22.18 0.15 -25.93
N GLY A 299 -21.14 -0.61 -26.26
CA GLY A 299 -20.23 -0.41 -27.38
C GLY A 299 -19.12 0.61 -27.12
N ILE A 300 -19.03 1.16 -25.91
CA ILE A 300 -17.99 2.11 -25.48
C ILE A 300 -17.31 1.53 -24.25
N ALA A 301 -15.99 1.38 -24.30
CA ALA A 301 -15.21 0.92 -23.17
C ALA A 301 -15.07 2.02 -22.12
N SER A 302 -15.38 1.71 -20.87
CA SER A 302 -15.06 2.52 -19.69
C SER A 302 -13.81 1.95 -19.00
N LEU A 303 -13.15 2.78 -18.20
CA LEU A 303 -12.06 2.33 -17.36
C LEU A 303 -12.65 1.69 -16.10
N VAL A 304 -12.19 0.49 -15.79
CA VAL A 304 -12.70 -0.31 -14.68
C VAL A 304 -11.55 -0.75 -13.79
N GLN A 305 -11.71 -0.57 -12.50
CA GLN A 305 -10.88 -1.17 -11.46
C GLN A 305 -11.47 -2.52 -11.04
N ALA A 306 -10.63 -3.55 -10.96
CA ALA A 306 -11.01 -4.86 -10.45
C ALA A 306 -9.88 -5.48 -9.63
N PHE A 307 -10.23 -6.10 -8.51
CA PHE A 307 -9.29 -6.90 -7.72
C PHE A 307 -9.38 -8.37 -8.11
N TYR A 308 -8.25 -8.99 -8.42
CA TYR A 308 -8.18 -10.35 -8.93
C TYR A 308 -7.12 -11.17 -8.19
N ALA A 309 -7.45 -12.38 -7.78
CA ALA A 309 -6.52 -13.31 -7.12
C ALA A 309 -6.99 -14.76 -7.33
N SER A 310 -6.04 -15.70 -7.41
CA SER A 310 -6.33 -17.15 -7.56
C SER A 310 -7.38 -17.48 -8.64
N ASN A 311 -7.28 -16.82 -9.80
CA ASN A 311 -8.22 -16.95 -10.93
C ASN A 311 -9.66 -16.46 -10.68
N GLU A 312 -9.88 -15.66 -9.63
CA GLU A 312 -11.18 -15.11 -9.27
C GLU A 312 -11.13 -13.59 -9.07
N ILE A 313 -12.26 -12.94 -9.37
CA ILE A 313 -12.46 -11.54 -8.97
C ILE A 313 -12.85 -11.54 -7.48
N LEU A 314 -12.19 -10.69 -6.70
CA LEU A 314 -12.46 -10.56 -5.27
C LEU A 314 -13.82 -9.89 -5.04
N GLN A 315 -14.49 -10.32 -4.00
CA GLN A 315 -15.79 -9.80 -3.58
C GLN A 315 -15.64 -8.96 -2.31
N ASP A 316 -16.51 -7.96 -2.15
CA ASP A 316 -16.65 -7.23 -0.89
C ASP A 316 -17.24 -8.12 0.22
N ALA A 317 -17.25 -7.61 1.45
CA ALA A 317 -17.84 -8.30 2.61
C ALA A 317 -19.32 -8.71 2.42
N LYS A 318 -20.04 -8.12 1.45
CA LYS A 318 -21.44 -8.41 1.12
C LYS A 318 -21.59 -9.40 -0.05
N GLY A 319 -20.49 -9.83 -0.67
CA GLY A 319 -20.48 -10.76 -1.80
C GLY A 319 -20.66 -10.12 -3.18
N LYS A 320 -20.57 -8.78 -3.29
CA LYS A 320 -20.54 -8.08 -4.57
C LYS A 320 -19.13 -8.15 -5.14
N GLU A 321 -18.96 -8.51 -6.42
CA GLU A 321 -17.66 -8.44 -7.09
C GLU A 321 -17.13 -6.99 -7.06
N MET A 322 -15.88 -6.83 -6.63
CA MET A 322 -15.18 -5.54 -6.56
C MET A 322 -14.72 -5.13 -7.96
N VAL A 323 -15.70 -4.73 -8.76
CA VAL A 323 -15.55 -4.23 -10.12
C VAL A 323 -16.26 -2.90 -10.19
N GLU A 324 -15.49 -1.82 -10.32
CA GLU A 324 -16.02 -0.45 -10.25
C GLU A 324 -15.49 0.38 -11.42
N GLU A 325 -16.38 1.17 -12.03
CA GLU A 325 -15.96 2.15 -13.02
C GLU A 325 -15.20 3.28 -12.31
N VAL A 326 -14.04 3.65 -12.86
CA VAL A 326 -13.16 4.67 -12.28
C VAL A 326 -12.74 5.67 -13.35
N ASP A 327 -12.48 6.91 -12.94
CA ASP A 327 -12.17 7.99 -13.87
C ASP A 327 -10.68 8.07 -14.24
N TYR A 328 -9.80 7.46 -13.45
CA TYR A 328 -8.36 7.55 -13.64
C TYR A 328 -7.60 6.32 -13.13
N VAL A 329 -6.36 6.18 -13.60
CA VAL A 329 -5.39 5.19 -13.14
C VAL A 329 -4.42 5.88 -12.17
N PRO A 330 -4.21 5.38 -10.94
CA PRO A 330 -3.45 6.09 -9.90
C PRO A 330 -1.93 5.97 -10.04
N PHE A 331 -1.41 5.56 -11.19
CA PHE A 331 0.02 5.34 -11.41
C PHE A 331 0.66 6.47 -12.23
N HIS A 332 1.87 6.84 -11.85
CA HIS A 332 2.68 7.83 -12.54
C HIS A 332 4.09 7.29 -12.78
N SER A 333 4.64 7.56 -13.96
CA SER A 333 5.93 7.01 -14.39
C SER A 333 6.94 8.09 -14.77
N ILE A 334 8.22 7.83 -14.48
CA ILE A 334 9.35 8.57 -15.04
C ILE A 334 10.20 7.62 -15.87
N CYS A 335 10.65 8.09 -17.04
CA CYS A 335 11.59 7.39 -17.90
C CYS A 335 12.72 8.37 -18.27
N PRO A 336 13.96 8.16 -17.79
CA PRO A 336 15.06 9.10 -18.01
C PRO A 336 15.58 9.06 -19.45
N ILE A 337 15.40 7.93 -20.15
CA ILE A 337 15.86 7.72 -21.52
C ILE A 337 14.66 7.27 -22.37
N PRO A 338 13.74 8.18 -22.75
CA PRO A 338 12.54 7.81 -23.47
C PRO A 338 12.85 7.28 -24.88
N ILE A 339 12.35 6.09 -25.21
CA ILE A 339 12.35 5.56 -26.57
C ILE A 339 10.99 5.83 -27.22
N PRO A 340 10.92 6.53 -28.38
CA PRO A 340 9.66 6.76 -29.07
C PRO A 340 8.87 5.48 -29.30
N HIS A 341 7.57 5.55 -29.02
CA HIS A 341 6.59 4.46 -29.19
C HIS A 341 6.78 3.24 -28.27
N LYS A 342 7.64 3.33 -27.25
CA LYS A 342 7.77 2.32 -26.19
C LYS A 342 7.49 2.96 -24.83
N PHE A 343 6.86 2.21 -23.93
CA PHE A 343 6.69 2.62 -22.55
C PHE A 343 8.00 2.51 -21.75
N PHE A 344 8.74 1.41 -21.95
CA PHE A 344 10.05 1.20 -21.33
C PHE A 344 11.17 1.71 -22.25
N GLY A 345 11.97 2.63 -21.70
CA GLY A 345 13.14 3.23 -22.34
C GLY A 345 14.41 2.39 -22.26
#